data_AF-A0A202DRU5-F1
#
_entry.id   AF-A0A202DRU5-F1
#
_cell.length_a   1.000
_cell.length_b   1.000
_cell.length_c   1.000
_cell.angle_alpha   90.00
_cell.angle_beta   90.00
_cell.angle_gamma   90.00
#
_symmetry.space_group_name_H-M   'P 1'
#
loop_
_entity.id
_entity.type
_entity.pdbx_description
1 polymer ?
#
loop_
_entity_poly.entity_id
_entity_poly.type
_entity_poly.pdbx_seq_one_letter_code
_entity_poly.pdbx_strand_id
1 'polypeptide(L)'
;IIQWHPAWDYFAHDYGLNISGTVGQGHGDMPSIKHFQDLIRKGREQNVRGIVIGLHIQSSSADALSRELGVPLLHLDAIGTPENPAMDTYIEMMKHNAQYLARELE
;
A
#
# COMPACT_ATOMS: atom_id res chain seq x y z
N ILE A 1 -3.05 -3.86 6.62
CA ILE A 1 -2.19 -3.60 5.43
C ILE A 1 -0.89 -2.92 5.86
N ILE A 2 0.13 -2.93 5.02
CA ILE A 2 1.31 -2.06 5.16
C ILE A 2 1.30 -1.09 3.99
N GLN A 3 1.77 0.15 4.17
CA GLN A 3 1.91 1.10 3.06
C GLN A 3 3.38 1.37 2.75
N TRP A 4 3.72 1.56 1.48
CA TRP A 4 5.09 1.87 1.07
C TRP A 4 5.53 3.27 1.55
N HIS A 5 4.65 4.25 1.42
CA HIS A 5 4.81 5.65 1.84
C HIS A 5 3.53 6.11 2.55
N PRO A 6 3.56 7.06 3.51
CA PRO A 6 2.37 7.54 4.22
C PRO A 6 1.47 8.39 3.32
N ALA A 7 0.66 7.73 2.50
CA ALA A 7 -0.25 8.36 1.55
C ALA A 7 -1.71 7.93 1.76
N TRP A 8 -1.95 6.87 2.55
CA TRP A 8 -3.26 6.22 2.64
C TRP A 8 -3.86 6.29 4.04
N ASP A 9 -3.30 7.08 4.96
CA ASP A 9 -3.75 7.14 6.35
C ASP A 9 -5.20 7.63 6.48
N TYR A 10 -5.58 8.71 5.79
CA TYR A 10 -6.95 9.22 5.79
C TYR A 10 -7.94 8.22 5.16
N PHE A 11 -7.56 7.64 4.03
CA PHE A 11 -8.37 6.62 3.38
C PHE A 11 -8.57 5.41 4.31
N ALA A 12 -7.50 4.93 4.93
CA ALA A 12 -7.56 3.80 5.83
C ALA A 12 -8.46 4.08 7.04
N HIS A 13 -8.35 5.28 7.62
CA HIS A 13 -9.23 5.72 8.69
C HIS A 13 -10.71 5.69 8.27
N ASP A 14 -11.05 6.29 7.13
CA ASP A 14 -12.44 6.46 6.70
C ASP A 14 -13.09 5.14 6.26
N TYR A 15 -12.31 4.17 5.77
CA TYR A 15 -12.79 2.86 5.30
C TYR A 15 -12.48 1.71 6.26
N GLY A 16 -12.02 1.99 7.49
CA GLY A 16 -11.79 0.98 8.53
C GLY A 16 -10.63 0.02 8.23
N LEU A 17 -9.66 0.43 7.43
CA LEU A 17 -8.44 -0.34 7.17
C LEU A 17 -7.40 -0.06 8.27
N ASN A 18 -6.77 -1.12 8.78
CA ASN A 18 -5.66 -0.97 9.73
C ASN A 18 -4.31 -0.91 8.99
N ILE A 19 -3.56 0.18 9.18
CA ILE A 19 -2.18 0.32 8.69
C ILE A 19 -1.22 -0.16 9.77
N SER A 20 -0.63 -1.33 9.56
CA SER A 20 0.29 -1.99 10.49
C SER A 20 1.69 -1.36 10.50
N GLY A 21 2.01 -0.59 9.47
CA GLY A 21 3.27 0.12 9.35
C GLY A 21 3.50 0.73 7.97
N THR A 22 4.60 1.48 7.87
CA THR A 22 5.00 2.18 6.66
C THR A 22 6.46 1.85 6.31
N VAL A 23 6.74 1.50 5.05
CA VAL A 23 8.09 1.06 4.62
C VAL A 23 9.09 2.20 4.67
N GLY A 24 8.80 3.34 4.01
CA GLY A 24 9.66 4.53 4.00
C GLY A 24 8.95 5.77 4.52
N GLN A 25 9.70 6.69 5.14
CA GLN A 25 9.18 8.02 5.51
C GLN A 25 9.25 9.03 4.34
N GLY A 26 9.75 8.62 3.18
CA GLY A 26 9.96 9.47 2.00
C GLY A 26 10.13 8.65 0.71
N HIS A 27 10.37 9.35 -0.41
CA HIS A 27 10.43 8.73 -1.74
C HIS A 27 11.75 7.96 -1.92
N GLY A 28 11.70 6.63 -1.87
CA GLY A 28 12.78 5.75 -2.33
C GLY A 28 13.85 5.37 -1.29
N ASP A 29 13.75 5.85 -0.05
CA ASP A 29 14.68 5.45 1.00
C ASP A 29 14.44 4.01 1.44
N MET A 30 15.53 3.23 1.46
CA MET A 30 15.51 1.88 2.01
C MET A 30 15.27 1.93 3.52
N PRO A 31 14.33 1.13 4.05
CA PRO A 31 14.18 1.00 5.49
C PRO A 31 15.47 0.45 6.12
N SER A 32 15.79 0.89 7.34
CA SER A 32 16.85 0.22 8.11
C SER A 32 16.51 -1.26 8.34
N ILE A 33 17.52 -2.11 8.50
CA ILE A 33 17.33 -3.56 8.75
C ILE A 33 16.39 -3.79 9.95
N LYS A 34 16.60 -3.02 11.03
CA LYS A 34 15.76 -3.09 12.24
C LYS A 34 14.29 -2.76 11.92
N HIS A 35 14.05 -1.67 11.20
CA HIS A 35 12.70 -1.26 10.81
C HIS A 35 12.04 -2.30 9.89
N PHE A 36 12.78 -2.86 8.95
CA PHE A 36 12.30 -3.90 8.05
C PHE A 36 11.88 -5.17 8.83
N GLN A 37 12.70 -5.61 9.78
CA GLN A 37 12.35 -6.74 10.66
C GLN A 37 11.12 -6.45 11.52
N ASP A 38 10.98 -5.22 12.04
CA ASP A 38 9.80 -4.81 12.78
C ASP A 38 8.53 -4.81 11.91
N LEU A 39 8.63 -4.42 10.64
CA LEU A 39 7.51 -4.50 9.68
C LEU A 39 7.09 -5.94 9.41
N ILE A 40 8.06 -6.85 9.22
CA ILE A 40 7.75 -8.29 9.05
C ILE A 40 7.04 -8.82 10.30
N ARG A 41 7.57 -8.53 11.48
CA ARG A 41 7.00 -9.00 12.76
C ARG A 41 5.57 -8.47 12.93
N LYS A 42 5.35 -7.17 12.79
CA LYS A 42 4.01 -6.56 12.88
C LYS A 42 3.07 -7.10 11.81
N GLY A 43 3.58 -7.31 10.59
CA GLY A 43 2.81 -7.86 9.48
C GLY A 43 2.26 -9.25 9.80
N ARG A 44 3.10 -10.12 10.38
CA ARG A 44 2.69 -11.47 10.83
C ARG A 44 1.75 -11.41 12.02
N GLU A 45 2.06 -10.64 13.05
CA GLU A 45 1.23 -10.49 14.26
C GLU A 45 -0.18 -9.98 13.94
N GLN A 46 -0.30 -9.08 12.96
CA GLN A 46 -1.57 -8.45 12.58
C GLN A 46 -2.23 -9.10 11.35
N ASN A 47 -1.69 -10.21 10.85
CA ASN A 47 -2.18 -10.93 9.66
C ASN A 47 -2.47 -9.98 8.48
N VAL A 48 -1.49 -9.15 8.13
CA VAL A 48 -1.66 -8.21 7.02
C VAL A 48 -1.94 -8.97 5.73
N ARG A 49 -2.80 -8.40 4.88
CA ARG A 49 -3.29 -9.03 3.65
C ARG A 49 -2.69 -8.45 2.37
N GLY A 50 -1.92 -7.36 2.47
CA GLY A 50 -1.31 -6.72 1.33
C GLY A 50 -0.45 -5.52 1.72
N ILE A 51 0.42 -5.14 0.78
CA ILE A 51 1.30 -3.97 0.87
C ILE A 51 0.89 -2.98 -0.21
N VAL A 52 0.40 -1.82 0.20
CA VAL A 52 -0.03 -0.76 -0.70
C VAL A 52 1.17 0.03 -1.22
N ILE A 53 1.25 0.22 -2.54
CA ILE A 53 2.30 0.95 -3.24
C ILE A 53 1.68 1.83 -4.34
N GLY A 54 2.39 2.89 -4.74
CA GLY A 54 1.92 3.77 -5.82
C GLY A 54 1.86 3.04 -7.16
N LEU A 55 0.88 3.39 -8.01
CA LEU A 55 0.56 2.70 -9.26
C LEU A 55 1.78 2.43 -10.15
N HIS A 56 2.64 3.44 -10.32
CA HIS A 56 3.83 3.36 -11.18
C HIS A 56 5.16 3.22 -10.41
N ILE A 57 5.10 2.88 -9.12
CA ILE A 57 6.29 2.75 -8.28
C ILE A 57 6.78 1.30 -8.28
N GLN A 58 8.09 1.14 -8.49
CA GLN A 58 8.81 -0.11 -8.26
C GLN A 58 9.71 0.05 -7.03
N SER A 59 9.70 -0.93 -6.13
CA SER A 59 10.48 -0.84 -4.89
C SER A 59 10.96 -2.21 -4.42
N SER A 60 12.27 -2.40 -4.41
CA SER A 60 12.91 -3.64 -3.96
C SER A 60 12.61 -3.96 -2.49
N SER A 61 12.40 -2.96 -1.64
CA SER A 61 11.98 -3.15 -0.24
C SER A 61 10.53 -3.62 -0.13
N ALA A 62 9.61 -3.07 -0.93
CA ALA A 62 8.24 -3.56 -1.00
C ALA A 62 8.19 -5.01 -1.53
N ASP A 63 8.94 -5.30 -2.60
CA ASP A 63 9.05 -6.65 -3.18
C ASP A 63 9.57 -7.66 -2.16
N ALA A 64 10.62 -7.30 -1.41
CA ALA A 64 11.17 -8.15 -0.36
C ALA A 64 10.15 -8.40 0.76
N LEU A 65 9.45 -7.35 1.20
CA LEU A 65 8.46 -7.46 2.25
C LEU A 65 7.25 -8.32 1.82
N SER A 66 6.82 -8.19 0.57
CA SER A 66 5.76 -9.03 -0.04
C SER A 66 6.14 -10.51 0.03
N ARG A 67 7.39 -10.85 -0.37
CA ARG A 67 7.88 -12.23 -0.31
C ARG A 67 7.98 -12.76 1.13
N GLU A 68 8.48 -11.95 2.06
CA GLU A 68 8.66 -12.36 3.47
C GLU A 68 7.35 -12.56 4.24
N LEU A 69 6.30 -11.84 3.84
CA LEU A 69 4.96 -11.92 4.41
C LEU A 69 4.03 -12.85 3.64
N GLY A 70 4.36 -13.19 2.39
CA GLY A 70 3.49 -13.98 1.51
C GLY A 70 2.21 -13.23 1.10
N VAL A 71 2.29 -11.92 0.92
CA VAL A 71 1.14 -11.04 0.62
C VAL A 71 1.37 -10.24 -0.66
N PRO A 72 0.33 -9.92 -1.45
CA PRO A 72 0.47 -9.18 -2.69
C PRO A 72 0.91 -7.72 -2.49
N LEU A 73 1.52 -7.16 -3.54
CA LEU A 73 1.62 -5.71 -3.72
C LEU A 73 0.33 -5.19 -4.34
N LEU A 74 -0.26 -4.18 -3.70
CA LEU A 74 -1.51 -3.54 -4.10
C LEU A 74 -1.19 -2.16 -4.66
N HIS A 75 -1.25 -2.04 -5.99
CA HIS A 75 -0.91 -0.82 -6.71
C HIS A 75 -2.10 0.14 -6.75
N LEU A 76 -1.96 1.32 -6.16
CA LEU A 76 -3.01 2.33 -6.09
C LEU A 76 -2.60 3.65 -6.73
N ASP A 77 -3.56 4.30 -7.37
CA ASP A 77 -3.37 5.63 -7.94
C ASP A 77 -3.68 6.72 -6.92
N ALA A 78 -2.71 7.60 -6.64
CA ALA A 78 -2.88 8.71 -5.70
C ALA A 78 -2.94 10.09 -6.38
N ILE A 79 -2.61 10.19 -7.67
CA ILE A 79 -2.44 11.47 -8.38
C ILE A 79 -3.28 11.58 -9.66
N GLY A 80 -3.93 10.50 -10.07
CA GLY A 80 -4.71 10.40 -11.29
C GLY A 80 -3.91 9.78 -12.42
N THR A 81 -4.61 9.03 -13.28
CA THR A 81 -4.09 8.43 -14.50
C THR A 81 -4.88 9.03 -15.67
N PRO A 82 -4.45 10.19 -16.23
CA PRO A 82 -5.19 10.89 -17.29
C PRO A 82 -5.41 10.03 -18.55
N GLU A 83 -4.58 9.02 -18.73
CA GLU A 83 -4.65 8.05 -19.83
C GLU A 83 -5.80 7.05 -19.66
N ASN A 84 -6.44 7.00 -18.49
CA ASN A 84 -7.60 6.17 -18.21
C ASN A 84 -8.88 7.03 -18.06
N PRO A 85 -9.70 7.15 -19.11
CA PRO A 85 -10.94 7.94 -19.07
C PRO A 85 -11.93 7.50 -17.98
N ALA A 86 -11.87 6.25 -17.52
CA ALA A 86 -12.73 5.74 -16.45
C ALA A 86 -12.31 6.24 -15.05
N MET A 87 -11.11 6.81 -14.92
CA MET A 87 -10.55 7.35 -13.67
C MET A 87 -10.12 8.82 -13.81
N ASP A 88 -10.66 9.53 -14.81
CA ASP A 88 -10.27 10.92 -15.14
C ASP A 88 -10.78 11.97 -14.13
N THR A 89 -11.45 11.52 -13.07
CA THR A 89 -11.79 12.39 -11.94
C THR A 89 -11.28 11.78 -10.65
N TYR A 90 -10.95 12.65 -9.68
CA TYR A 90 -10.53 12.23 -8.35
C TYR A 90 -11.52 11.25 -7.70
N ILE A 91 -12.83 11.49 -7.82
CA ILE A 91 -13.85 10.64 -7.21
C ILE A 91 -13.84 9.24 -7.84
N GLU A 92 -13.81 9.15 -9.16
CA GLU A 92 -13.80 7.84 -9.84
C GLU A 92 -12.51 7.06 -9.60
N MET A 93 -11.36 7.75 -9.57
CA MET A 93 -10.08 7.16 -9.15
C MET A 93 -10.15 6.58 -7.73
N MET A 94 -10.67 7.34 -6.77
CA MET A 94 -10.77 6.88 -5.37
C MET A 94 -11.78 5.73 -5.22
N LYS A 95 -12.89 5.75 -5.96
CA LYS A 95 -13.84 4.61 -6.01
C LYS A 95 -13.18 3.37 -6.58
N HIS A 96 -12.43 3.50 -7.68
CA HIS A 96 -11.70 2.40 -8.28
C HIS A 96 -10.70 1.79 -7.28
N ASN A 97 -9.91 2.63 -6.59
CA ASN A 97 -8.99 2.18 -5.54
C ASN A 97 -9.73 1.42 -4.42
N ALA A 98 -10.86 1.94 -3.95
CA ALA A 98 -11.66 1.28 -2.91
C ALA A 98 -12.19 -0.08 -3.36
N GLN A 99 -12.73 -0.16 -4.58
CA GLN A 99 -13.22 -1.42 -5.14
C GLN A 99 -12.10 -2.44 -5.36
N TYR A 100 -10.93 -1.98 -5.80
CA TYR A 100 -9.75 -2.84 -5.96
C TYR A 100 -9.29 -3.37 -4.60
N LEU A 101 -9.13 -2.51 -3.59
CA LEU A 101 -8.77 -2.95 -2.24
C LEU A 101 -9.79 -3.92 -1.65
N ALA A 102 -11.09 -3.68 -1.84
CA ALA A 102 -12.12 -4.60 -1.36
C ALA A 102 -11.94 -6.01 -1.96
N ARG A 103 -11.72 -6.11 -3.28
CA ARG A 103 -11.53 -7.41 -3.96
C ARG A 103 -10.26 -8.14 -3.52
N GLU A 104 -9.17 -7.42 -3.30
CA GLU A 104 -7.87 -8.04 -2.98
C GLU A 104 -7.71 -8.37 -1.48
N LEU A 105 -8.52 -7.74 -0.61
CA LEU A 105 -8.44 -7.91 0.84
C LEU A 105 -9.51 -8.85 1.43
N GLU A 106 -10.52 -9.25 0.66
CA GLU A 106 -11.44 -10.37 0.98
C GLU A 106 -10.66 -11.68 1.19
#